data_AF-A0A060YUT2-F1
#
_entry.id   AF-A0A060YUT2-F1
#
_cell.length_a   1.000
_cell.length_b   1.000
_cell.length_c   1.000
_cell.angle_alpha   90.00
_cell.angle_beta   90.00
_cell.angle_gamma   90.00
#
_symmetry.space_group_name_H-M   'P 1'
#
loop_
_entity.id
_entity.type
_entity.pdbx_description
1 polymer ?
#
loop_
_entity_poly.entity_id
_entity_poly.type
_entity_poly.pdbx_seq_one_letter_code
_entity_poly.pdbx_strand_id
1 'polypeptide(L)'
;MKGGMGNGLELMLDIQQDEYLPVWGETDETSFEAGIKVQIHTQDEPPFIDQLGFGVAPGFQTFVSCQEQRVGCHSINSSIN
;
A
#
# COMPACT_ATOMS: atom_id res chain seq x y z
N MET A 1 13.43 19.64 5.32
CA MET A 1 13.56 18.19 5.10
C MET A 1 14.12 17.94 3.71
N LYS A 2 14.92 16.88 3.52
CA LYS A 2 15.37 16.47 2.18
C LYS A 2 14.36 15.44 1.65
N GLY A 3 13.76 15.72 0.49
CA GLY A 3 12.93 14.75 -0.23
C GLY A 3 13.76 13.80 -1.10
N GLY A 4 13.09 12.87 -1.78
CA GLY A 4 13.68 11.93 -2.72
C GLY A 4 13.87 10.51 -2.17
N MET A 5 13.92 9.53 -3.09
CA MET A 5 13.94 8.09 -2.79
C MET A 5 15.01 7.68 -1.77
N GLY A 6 16.23 8.24 -1.87
CA GLY A 6 17.35 7.88 -0.98
C GLY A 6 17.19 8.32 0.48
N ASN A 7 16.15 9.09 0.81
CA ASN A 7 15.79 9.44 2.19
C ASN A 7 14.45 8.80 2.62
N GLY A 8 13.88 7.91 1.79
CA GLY A 8 12.61 7.23 2.03
C GLY A 8 12.79 5.79 2.51
N LEU A 9 11.70 5.03 2.44
CA LEU A 9 11.67 3.59 2.70
C LEU A 9 11.70 2.83 1.37
N GLU A 10 12.60 1.87 1.26
CA GLU A 10 12.66 0.92 0.13
C GLU A 10 12.52 -0.50 0.67
N LEU A 11 11.57 -1.25 0.13
CA LEU A 11 11.31 -2.64 0.49
C LEU A 11 11.38 -3.52 -0.77
N MET A 12 12.00 -4.68 -0.65
CA MET A 12 11.95 -5.75 -1.63
C MET A 12 11.25 -6.94 -0.98
N LEU A 13 10.09 -7.31 -1.53
CA LEU A 13 9.21 -8.32 -0.96
C LEU A 13 9.04 -9.47 -1.95
N ASP A 14 9.06 -10.69 -1.40
CA ASP A 14 8.59 -11.89 -2.10
C ASP A 14 7.19 -12.20 -1.56
N ILE A 15 6.20 -12.23 -2.45
CA ILE A 15 4.80 -12.44 -2.06
C ILE A 15 4.42 -13.92 -1.96
N GLN A 16 5.34 -14.84 -2.30
CA GLN A 16 5.15 -16.29 -2.12
C GLN A 16 3.85 -16.81 -2.76
N GLN A 17 3.63 -16.50 -4.04
CA GLN A 17 2.39 -16.88 -4.75
C GLN A 17 2.17 -18.41 -4.78
N ASP A 18 3.23 -19.20 -4.66
CA ASP A 18 3.20 -20.66 -4.57
C ASP A 18 2.56 -21.18 -3.28
N GLU A 19 2.54 -20.37 -2.22
CA GLU A 19 1.93 -20.69 -0.93
C GLU A 19 0.48 -20.18 -0.80
N TYR A 20 -0.11 -19.65 -1.88
CA TYR A 20 -1.49 -19.14 -1.83
C TYR A 20 -2.51 -20.28 -1.74
N LEU A 21 -3.57 -20.05 -0.94
CA LEU A 21 -4.69 -20.97 -0.88
C LEU A 21 -5.36 -21.08 -2.25
N PRO A 22 -5.65 -22.30 -2.73
CA PRO A 22 -6.34 -22.46 -4.01
C PRO A 22 -7.75 -21.86 -3.94
N VAL A 23 -8.14 -21.12 -4.97
CA VAL A 23 -9.48 -20.54 -5.07
C VAL A 23 -10.42 -21.54 -5.74
N TRP A 24 -11.37 -22.10 -4.97
CA TRP A 24 -12.37 -23.07 -5.47
C TRP A 24 -13.78 -22.47 -5.61
N GLY A 25 -13.95 -21.20 -5.26
CA GLY A 25 -15.19 -20.45 -5.31
C GLY A 25 -15.00 -19.05 -4.73
N GLU A 26 -16.00 -18.19 -4.83
CA GLU A 26 -15.98 -16.87 -4.20
C GLU A 26 -16.25 -17.00 -2.71
N THR A 27 -15.28 -16.62 -1.88
CA THR A 27 -15.41 -16.51 -0.43
C THR A 27 -14.72 -15.22 0.03
N ASP A 28 -15.12 -14.69 1.20
CA ASP A 28 -14.50 -13.48 1.75
C ASP A 28 -13.04 -13.68 2.19
N GLU A 29 -12.59 -14.93 2.31
CA GLU A 29 -11.25 -15.28 2.79
C GLU A 29 -10.24 -15.60 1.67
N THR A 30 -10.72 -15.86 0.45
CA THR A 30 -9.88 -16.22 -0.71
C THR A 30 -9.93 -15.15 -1.79
N SER A 31 -8.78 -14.71 -2.26
CA SER A 31 -8.68 -13.64 -3.27
C SER A 31 -8.17 -14.15 -4.62
N PHE A 32 -8.68 -13.58 -5.71
CA PHE A 32 -8.14 -13.74 -7.06
C PHE A 32 -6.97 -12.79 -7.33
N GLU A 33 -6.73 -11.80 -6.46
CA GLU A 33 -5.68 -10.81 -6.61
C GLU A 33 -4.36 -11.31 -6.02
N ALA A 34 -3.25 -10.96 -6.69
CA ALA A 34 -1.91 -11.22 -6.18
C ALA A 34 -1.15 -9.90 -6.03
N GLY A 35 -0.50 -9.73 -4.89
CA GLY A 35 0.20 -8.49 -4.53
C GLY A 35 0.06 -8.20 -3.04
N ILE A 36 0.27 -6.94 -2.69
CA ILE A 36 0.12 -6.45 -1.31
C ILE A 36 -0.81 -5.25 -1.27
N LYS A 37 -1.58 -5.11 -0.18
CA LYS A 37 -2.20 -3.85 0.19
C LYS A 37 -1.25 -3.08 1.09
N VAL A 38 -1.17 -1.76 0.92
CA VAL A 38 -0.33 -0.87 1.72
C VAL A 38 -1.18 0.30 2.19
N GLN A 39 -1.05 0.68 3.46
CA GLN A 39 -1.65 1.90 4.00
C GLN A 39 -0.55 2.75 4.61
N ILE A 40 -0.54 4.05 4.26
CA ILE A 40 0.35 5.04 4.86
C ILE A 40 -0.50 5.89 5.79
N HIS A 41 -0.26 5.82 7.09
CA HIS A 41 -1.03 6.51 8.12
C HIS A 41 -0.12 7.04 9.25
N THR A 42 -0.68 7.89 10.11
CA THR A 42 0.05 8.40 11.30
C THR A 42 0.18 7.31 12.36
N GLN A 43 1.17 7.42 13.26
CA GLN A 43 1.41 6.42 14.29
C GLN A 43 0.27 6.32 15.32
N ASP A 44 -0.50 7.40 15.50
CA ASP A 44 -1.61 7.46 16.45
C ASP A 44 -2.92 6.89 15.87
N GLU A 45 -2.99 6.73 14.55
CA GLU A 45 -4.16 6.18 13.87
C GLU A 45 -4.06 4.65 13.77
N PRO A 46 -5.10 3.89 14.16
CA PRO A 46 -5.11 2.44 13.97
C PRO A 46 -5.15 2.09 12.47
N PRO A 47 -4.56 0.96 12.06
CA PRO A 47 -4.59 0.53 10.67
C PRO A 47 -6.03 0.15 10.24
N PHE A 48 -6.40 0.55 9.02
CA PHE A 48 -7.68 0.25 8.39
C PHE A 48 -7.52 -0.05 6.89
N ILE A 49 -6.69 -1.05 6.63
CA ILE A 49 -6.10 -1.35 5.32
C ILE A 49 -7.12 -1.74 4.25
N ASP A 50 -8.22 -2.40 4.61
CA ASP A 50 -9.21 -2.85 3.61
C ASP A 50 -10.02 -1.71 3.00
N GLN A 51 -10.13 -0.57 3.70
CA GLN A 51 -10.87 0.58 3.21
C GLN A 51 -9.98 1.71 2.72
N LEU A 52 -8.81 1.92 3.36
CA LEU A 52 -7.93 3.07 3.09
C LEU A 52 -6.58 2.68 2.47
N GLY A 53 -6.32 1.39 2.29
CA GLY A 53 -5.12 0.90 1.63
C GLY A 53 -5.18 1.04 0.10
N PHE A 54 -4.01 1.03 -0.52
CA PHE A 54 -3.84 0.91 -1.97
C PHE A 54 -3.07 -0.37 -2.30
N GLY A 55 -3.33 -0.93 -3.48
CA GLY A 55 -2.66 -2.14 -3.96
C GLY A 55 -1.30 -1.85 -4.60
N VAL A 56 -0.36 -2.77 -4.43
CA VAL A 56 0.93 -2.80 -5.15
C VAL A 56 1.08 -4.16 -5.83
N ALA A 57 1.30 -4.13 -7.14
CA ALA A 57 1.43 -5.33 -7.96
C ALA A 57 2.83 -5.95 -7.86
N PRO A 58 2.95 -7.29 -7.91
CA PRO A 58 4.23 -7.97 -8.00
C PRO A 58 4.90 -7.74 -9.36
N GLY A 59 6.22 -7.92 -9.42
CA GLY A 59 6.99 -7.78 -10.66
C GLY A 59 7.31 -6.33 -11.07
N PHE A 60 6.90 -5.35 -10.27
CA PHE A 60 7.17 -3.93 -10.49
C PHE A 60 7.92 -3.31 -9.31
N GLN A 61 8.82 -2.37 -9.62
CA GLN A 61 9.31 -1.42 -8.62
C GLN A 61 8.33 -0.25 -8.56
N THR A 62 7.56 -0.17 -7.48
CA THR A 62 6.52 0.87 -7.30
C THR A 62 7.07 2.02 -6.48
N PHE A 63 6.93 3.25 -6.97
CA PHE A 63 7.35 4.46 -6.27
C PHE A 63 6.15 5.21 -5.72
N VAL A 64 6.12 5.44 -4.41
CA VAL A 64 5.05 6.19 -3.75
C VAL A 64 5.62 7.48 -3.19
N SER A 65 5.25 8.61 -3.80
CA SER A 65 5.62 9.94 -3.31
C SER A 65 4.55 10.47 -2.37
N CYS A 66 4.95 10.83 -1.16
CA CYS A 66 4.03 11.35 -0.14
C CYS A 66 4.29 12.82 0.16
N GLN A 67 3.22 13.55 0.46
CA GLN A 67 3.29 14.87 1.07
C GLN A 67 2.49 14.84 2.38
N GLU A 68 3.14 15.07 3.52
CA GLU A 68 2.43 15.20 4.79
C GLU A 68 1.57 16.45 4.77
N GLN A 69 0.28 16.29 5.03
CA GLN A 69 -0.66 17.39 5.02
C GLN A 69 -1.42 17.43 6.35
N ARG A 70 -1.30 18.56 7.03
CA ARG A 70 -1.99 18.81 8.28
C ARG A 70 -3.25 19.59 7.97
N VAL A 71 -4.38 18.91 8.00
CA VAL A 71 -5.67 19.56 7.74
C VAL A 71 -6.07 20.38 8.96
N GLY A 72 -5.61 21.63 9.02
CA GLY A 72 -6.23 22.70 9.81
C GLY A 72 -7.21 23.54 8.97
N CYS A 73 -7.15 23.42 7.64
CA CYS A 73 -7.98 24.07 6.63
C CYS A 73 -7.53 23.53 5.25
N HIS A 74 -8.45 22.96 4.47
CA HIS A 74 -8.37 22.54 3.04
C HIS A 74 -7.54 21.32 2.63
N SER A 75 -8.21 20.48 1.83
CA SER A 75 -8.01 19.07 1.46
C SER A 75 -6.83 18.73 0.55
N ILE A 76 -6.50 17.44 0.49
CA ILE A 76 -5.30 16.93 -0.16
C ILE A 76 -5.51 15.60 -0.90
N ASN A 77 -4.95 15.51 -2.10
CA ASN A 77 -4.94 14.36 -3.02
C ASN A 77 -3.54 13.72 -3.02
N SER A 78 -3.48 12.40 -2.89
CA SER A 78 -2.28 11.60 -3.20
C SER A 78 -2.29 11.24 -4.70
N SER A 79 -1.17 11.38 -5.40
CA SER A 79 -1.02 10.95 -6.80
C SER A 79 -0.06 9.77 -6.87
N ILE A 80 -0.56 8.63 -7.36
CA ILE A 80 0.23 7.47 -7.76
C ILE A 80 0.78 7.79 -9.16
N ASN A 81 2.10 7.75 -9.35
CA ASN A 81 2.73 7.80 -10.68
C ASN A 81 3.28 6.43 -11.01
#